data_AF-R6LT83-F1
#
_entry.id   AF-R6LT83-F1
#
_cell.length_a   1.000
_cell.length_b   1.000
_cell.length_c   1.000
_cell.angle_alpha   90.00
_cell.angle_beta   90.00
_cell.angle_gamma   90.00
#
_symmetry.space_group_name_H-M   'P 1'
#
loop_
_entity.id
_entity.type
_entity.pdbx_description
1 polymer ?
#
loop_
_entity_poly.entity_id
_entity_poly.type
_entity_poly.pdbx_seq_one_letter_code
_entity_poly.pdbx_strand_id
1 'polypeptide(L)'
;MLGGGGAPLERNRDFTEIELIILERILEVCTNLLVDPWESVVSIEPRLERIETNSQFAQFISPGEMTAIITMSVKIGSVEGLMNICIPYSCVEPVIDKLNTKYWYSSMKESDSGAYQEVIEDIIDYAKIPVKAMLGRSSISVNDYINIQIGDIIKLDTKVNDELEVYVGNIKKFTALPGATSDSYAVRVTSVIREEQ
;
A
#
# COMPACT_ATOMS: atom_id res chain seq x y z
N MET A 1 -30.36 2.19 -17.44
CA MET A 1 -31.51 2.50 -16.56
C MET A 1 -32.86 2.24 -17.24
N LEU A 2 -33.12 2.77 -18.45
CA LEU A 2 -34.40 2.59 -19.17
C LEU A 2 -34.34 1.66 -20.40
N GLY A 3 -33.25 0.89 -20.55
CA GLY A 3 -33.09 -0.07 -21.65
C GLY A 3 -32.73 0.52 -23.04
N GLY A 4 -32.43 1.82 -23.13
CA GLY A 4 -32.02 2.47 -24.38
C GLY A 4 -30.49 2.42 -24.66
N GLY A 5 -30.10 2.77 -25.89
CA GLY A 5 -28.70 2.73 -26.36
C GLY A 5 -27.77 3.85 -25.85
N GLY A 6 -28.23 4.71 -24.92
CA GLY A 6 -27.41 5.75 -24.30
C GLY A 6 -27.05 6.93 -25.21
N ALA A 7 -27.78 7.13 -26.31
CA ALA A 7 -27.58 8.30 -27.17
C ALA A 7 -28.01 9.60 -26.45
N PRO A 8 -27.25 10.70 -26.60
CA PRO A 8 -27.63 11.99 -26.02
C PRO A 8 -28.95 12.49 -26.61
N LEU A 9 -29.71 13.23 -25.81
CA LEU A 9 -30.95 13.86 -26.26
C LEU A 9 -30.66 14.91 -27.34
N GLU A 10 -31.44 14.92 -28.42
CA GLU A 10 -31.28 15.88 -29.53
C GLU A 10 -31.58 17.33 -29.11
N ARG A 11 -32.31 17.54 -28.01
CA ARG A 11 -32.63 18.85 -27.45
C ARG A 11 -32.53 18.85 -25.94
N ASN A 12 -32.05 19.96 -25.40
CA ASN A 12 -32.16 20.25 -23.97
C ASN A 12 -33.64 20.41 -23.62
N ARG A 13 -34.13 19.54 -22.74
CA ARG A 13 -35.50 19.55 -22.22
C ARG A 13 -35.46 19.24 -20.73
N ASP A 14 -36.53 19.60 -20.04
CA ASP A 14 -36.69 19.24 -18.64
C ASP A 14 -36.87 17.71 -18.48
N PHE A 15 -36.40 17.20 -17.33
CA PHE A 15 -36.57 15.81 -16.94
C PHE A 15 -38.05 15.50 -16.70
N THR A 16 -38.49 14.33 -17.12
CA THR A 16 -39.79 13.77 -16.75
C THR A 16 -39.78 13.29 -15.29
N GLU A 17 -40.96 13.10 -14.70
CA GLU A 17 -41.08 12.54 -13.34
C GLU A 17 -40.38 11.17 -13.20
N ILE A 18 -40.47 10.30 -14.22
CA ILE A 18 -39.81 8.99 -14.21
C ILE A 18 -38.29 9.16 -14.22
N GLU A 19 -37.76 10.10 -15.02
CA GLU A 19 -36.33 10.38 -15.08
C GLU A 19 -35.81 10.98 -13.77
N LEU A 20 -36.60 11.85 -13.12
CA LEU A 20 -36.28 12.41 -11.81
C LEU A 20 -36.19 11.33 -10.73
N ILE A 21 -37.14 10.40 -10.67
CA ILE A 21 -37.10 9.26 -9.72
C ILE A 21 -35.85 8.40 -9.94
N ILE A 22 -35.43 8.21 -11.19
CA ILE A 22 -34.22 7.45 -11.51
C ILE A 22 -32.97 8.23 -11.09
N LEU A 23 -32.92 9.53 -11.37
CA LEU A 23 -31.83 10.41 -10.96
C LEU A 23 -31.70 10.47 -9.44
N GLU A 24 -32.81 10.52 -8.72
CA GLU A 24 -32.83 10.50 -7.26
C GLU A 24 -32.11 9.28 -6.70
N ARG A 25 -32.41 8.09 -7.22
CA ARG A 25 -31.71 6.86 -6.80
C ARG A 25 -30.22 6.90 -7.10
N ILE A 26 -29.81 7.46 -8.24
CA ILE A 26 -28.39 7.58 -8.59
C ILE A 26 -27.71 8.56 -7.62
N LEU A 27 -28.32 9.72 -7.39
CA LEU A 27 -27.78 10.73 -6.48
C LEU A 27 -27.72 10.23 -5.05
N GLU A 28 -28.70 9.47 -4.59
CA GLU A 28 -28.69 8.83 -3.26
C GLU A 28 -27.52 7.86 -3.11
N VAL A 29 -27.21 7.06 -4.13
CA VAL A 29 -26.00 6.23 -4.14
C VAL A 29 -24.74 7.10 -4.10
N CYS A 30 -24.64 8.14 -4.94
CA CYS A 30 -23.50 9.06 -4.92
C CYS A 30 -23.32 9.74 -3.56
N THR A 31 -24.42 10.14 -2.91
CA THR A 31 -24.42 10.75 -1.58
C THR A 31 -23.91 9.77 -0.52
N ASN A 32 -24.37 8.52 -0.53
CA ASN A 32 -23.89 7.49 0.41
C ASN A 32 -22.41 7.16 0.20
N LEU A 33 -21.92 7.21 -1.05
CA LEU A 33 -20.50 7.03 -1.36
C LEU A 33 -19.61 8.19 -0.88
N LEU A 34 -20.17 9.29 -0.36
CA LEU A 34 -19.38 10.33 0.30
C LEU A 34 -18.89 9.89 1.68
N VAL A 35 -19.44 8.85 2.29
CA VAL A 35 -18.99 8.38 3.61
C VAL A 35 -17.51 7.93 3.56
N ASP A 36 -17.16 7.06 2.62
CA ASP A 36 -15.83 6.44 2.57
C ASP A 36 -14.69 7.47 2.43
N PRO A 37 -14.76 8.47 1.52
CA PRO A 37 -13.71 9.48 1.40
C PRO A 37 -13.55 10.36 2.65
N TRP A 38 -14.61 10.53 3.44
CA TRP A 38 -14.61 11.39 4.63
C TRP A 38 -14.29 10.64 5.92
N GLU A 39 -14.33 9.31 5.94
CA GLU A 39 -14.11 8.46 7.12
C GLU A 39 -12.82 8.81 7.88
N SER A 40 -11.73 9.08 7.16
CA SER A 40 -10.43 9.45 7.73
C SER A 40 -10.40 10.81 8.44
N VAL A 41 -11.39 11.66 8.19
CA VAL A 41 -11.49 13.03 8.71
C VAL A 41 -12.60 13.11 9.76
N VAL A 42 -13.81 12.67 9.40
CA VAL A 42 -15.00 12.74 10.24
C VAL A 42 -16.03 11.71 9.78
N SER A 43 -16.67 11.04 10.74
CA SER A 43 -17.84 10.21 10.45
C SER A 43 -19.00 11.10 10.03
N ILE A 44 -19.52 10.89 8.82
CA ILE A 44 -20.67 11.63 8.27
C ILE A 44 -21.82 10.67 7.96
N GLU A 45 -23.04 11.19 8.08
CA GLU A 45 -24.27 10.51 7.67
C GLU A 45 -24.95 11.36 6.57
N PRO A 46 -24.43 11.33 5.34
CA PRO A 46 -24.91 12.20 4.27
C PRO A 46 -26.29 11.75 3.82
N ARG A 47 -27.17 12.72 3.54
CA ARG A 47 -28.53 12.47 3.07
C ARG A 47 -28.88 13.42 1.94
N LEU A 48 -29.49 12.87 0.89
CA LEU A 48 -30.07 13.67 -0.19
C LEU A 48 -31.32 14.39 0.33
N GLU A 49 -31.27 15.72 0.39
CA GLU A 49 -32.38 16.53 0.90
C GLU A 49 -33.38 16.90 -0.20
N ARG A 50 -32.88 17.43 -1.33
CA ARG A 50 -33.71 17.93 -2.43
C ARG A 50 -32.94 17.92 -3.75
N ILE A 51 -33.67 17.73 -4.85
CA ILE A 51 -33.16 17.86 -6.22
C ILE A 51 -33.83 19.06 -6.86
N GLU A 52 -33.02 19.98 -7.38
CA GLU A 52 -33.49 21.13 -8.15
C GLU A 52 -32.90 21.08 -9.57
N THR A 53 -33.75 21.24 -10.58
CA THR A 53 -33.33 21.30 -11.98
C THR A 53 -32.96 22.72 -12.41
N ASN A 54 -33.43 23.73 -11.69
CA ASN A 54 -33.16 25.14 -11.95
C ASN A 54 -32.28 25.74 -10.85
N SER A 55 -31.09 26.19 -11.24
CA SER A 55 -30.08 26.74 -10.32
C SER A 55 -30.52 27.99 -9.56
N GLN A 56 -31.51 28.73 -10.05
CA GLN A 56 -32.05 29.91 -9.36
C GLN A 56 -32.77 29.54 -8.05
N PHE A 57 -33.29 28.31 -7.95
CA PHE A 57 -33.95 27.80 -6.74
C PHE A 57 -32.99 27.00 -5.84
N ALA A 58 -31.79 26.67 -6.33
CA ALA A 58 -30.74 25.98 -5.60
C ALA A 58 -29.85 26.95 -4.78
N GLN A 59 -30.43 27.98 -4.17
CA GLN A 59 -29.69 28.93 -3.32
C GLN A 59 -29.54 28.38 -1.90
N PHE A 60 -28.65 27.40 -1.73
CA PHE A 60 -28.29 26.87 -0.41
C PHE A 60 -27.05 27.54 0.21
N ILE A 61 -26.38 28.42 -0.53
CA ILE A 61 -25.19 29.19 -0.09
C ILE A 61 -25.34 30.68 -0.33
N SER A 62 -24.68 31.48 0.52
CA SER A 62 -24.59 32.92 0.30
C SER A 62 -23.62 33.22 -0.86
N PRO A 63 -23.92 34.16 -1.77
CA PRO A 63 -23.06 34.47 -2.93
C PRO A 63 -21.62 34.91 -2.61
N GLY A 64 -21.34 35.31 -1.36
CA GLY A 64 -20.00 35.71 -0.90
C GLY A 64 -19.27 34.68 -0.05
N GLU A 65 -19.85 33.48 0.16
CA GLU A 65 -19.23 32.44 0.97
C GLU A 65 -18.10 31.74 0.22
N MET A 66 -16.93 31.64 0.84
CA MET A 66 -15.81 30.88 0.30
C MET A 66 -16.21 29.42 0.14
N THR A 67 -15.99 28.83 -1.03
CA THR A 67 -16.48 27.49 -1.35
C THR A 67 -15.43 26.73 -2.17
N ALA A 68 -15.21 25.46 -1.81
CA ALA A 68 -14.41 24.54 -2.60
C ALA A 68 -15.28 23.89 -3.69
N ILE A 69 -14.78 23.87 -4.93
CA ILE A 69 -15.46 23.23 -6.06
C ILE A 69 -14.58 22.09 -6.56
N ILE A 70 -15.14 20.88 -6.54
CA ILE A 70 -14.51 19.68 -7.09
C ILE A 70 -15.20 19.40 -8.42
N THR A 71 -14.46 19.55 -9.52
CA THR A 71 -14.96 19.26 -10.87
C THR A 71 -14.41 17.93 -11.34
N MET A 72 -15.30 17.00 -11.66
CA MET A 72 -14.97 15.68 -12.18
C MET A 72 -15.46 15.55 -13.61
N SER A 73 -14.62 15.06 -14.53
CA SER A 73 -15.09 14.63 -15.85
C SER A 73 -15.64 13.21 -15.74
N VAL A 74 -16.88 13.03 -16.18
CA VAL A 74 -17.60 11.75 -16.19
C VAL A 74 -17.81 11.36 -17.64
N LYS A 75 -17.31 10.17 -18.00
CA LYS A 75 -17.46 9.62 -19.35
C LYS A 75 -18.14 8.25 -19.30
N ILE A 76 -19.21 8.10 -20.07
CA ILE A 76 -19.96 6.85 -20.23
C ILE A 76 -20.09 6.56 -21.72
N GLY A 77 -19.34 5.57 -22.20
CA GLY A 77 -19.27 5.26 -23.62
C GLY A 77 -18.75 6.45 -24.44
N SER A 78 -19.57 6.96 -25.35
CA SER A 78 -19.27 8.12 -26.19
C SER A 78 -19.75 9.46 -25.60
N VAL A 79 -20.40 9.46 -24.44
CA VAL A 79 -20.93 10.66 -23.79
C VAL A 79 -19.96 11.10 -22.69
N GLU A 80 -19.64 12.39 -22.66
CA GLU A 80 -18.80 13.02 -21.64
C GLU A 80 -19.53 14.24 -21.05
N GLY A 81 -19.38 14.46 -19.75
CA GLY A 81 -19.96 15.58 -19.03
C GLY A 81 -19.19 15.90 -17.76
N LEU A 82 -19.48 17.04 -17.15
CA LEU A 82 -18.87 17.45 -15.90
C LEU A 82 -19.84 17.26 -14.73
N MET A 83 -19.34 16.73 -13.63
CA MET A 83 -20.01 16.69 -12.34
C MET A 83 -19.26 17.60 -11.37
N ASN A 84 -19.97 18.56 -10.76
CA ASN A 84 -19.40 19.48 -9.79
C ASN A 84 -19.95 19.17 -8.40
N ILE A 85 -19.05 19.04 -7.43
CA ILE A 85 -19.37 18.98 -6.00
C ILE A 85 -18.94 20.30 -5.38
N CYS A 86 -19.87 20.95 -4.68
CA CYS A 86 -19.72 22.27 -4.11
C CYS A 86 -19.73 22.13 -2.58
N ILE A 87 -18.62 22.49 -1.92
CA ILE A 87 -18.45 22.32 -0.46
C ILE A 87 -18.18 23.70 0.17
N PRO A 88 -19.18 24.29 0.85
CA PRO A 88 -19.03 25.59 1.50
C PRO A 88 -17.99 25.55 2.62
N TYR A 89 -17.28 26.65 2.86
CA TYR A 89 -16.29 26.75 3.93
C TYR A 89 -16.92 26.46 5.31
N SER A 90 -18.15 26.88 5.55
CA SER A 90 -18.87 26.61 6.81
C SER A 90 -19.01 25.11 7.13
N CYS A 91 -19.09 24.24 6.12
CA CYS A 91 -19.12 22.79 6.32
C CYS A 91 -17.75 22.21 6.71
N VAL A 92 -16.67 22.87 6.29
CA VAL A 92 -15.29 22.39 6.45
C VAL A 92 -14.62 22.98 7.70
N GLU A 93 -15.03 24.19 8.12
CA GLU A 93 -14.50 24.91 9.27
C GLU A 93 -14.33 24.03 10.53
N PRO A 94 -15.29 23.17 10.94
CA PRO A 94 -15.14 22.35 12.15
C PRO A 94 -14.09 21.23 12.04
N VAL A 95 -13.70 20.85 10.82
CA VAL A 95 -12.81 19.70 10.55
C VAL A 95 -11.53 20.10 9.83
N ILE A 96 -11.27 21.40 9.71
CA ILE A 96 -10.16 21.95 8.93
C ILE A 96 -8.79 21.52 9.48
N ASP A 97 -8.67 21.34 10.79
CA ASP A 97 -7.44 20.87 11.45
C ASP A 97 -7.11 19.42 11.10
N LYS A 98 -8.12 18.58 10.88
CA LYS A 98 -7.96 17.17 10.48
C LYS A 98 -7.65 17.01 9.00
N LEU A 99 -8.08 17.96 8.18
CA LEU A 99 -7.72 18.04 6.75
C LEU A 99 -6.28 18.51 6.53
N ASN A 100 -5.63 19.03 7.57
CA ASN A 100 -4.26 19.49 7.48
C ASN A 100 -3.32 18.29 7.23
N THR A 101 -2.48 18.40 6.20
CA THR A 101 -1.63 17.35 5.64
C THR A 101 -0.57 16.78 6.60
N LYS A 102 -0.60 17.12 7.89
CA LYS A 102 0.14 16.42 8.95
C LYS A 102 -0.61 15.19 9.48
N TYR A 103 -1.95 15.20 9.50
CA TYR A 103 -2.75 14.09 10.03
C TYR A 103 -2.89 12.92 9.05
N TRP A 104 -3.08 13.15 7.75
CA TRP A 104 -3.19 12.03 6.79
C TRP A 104 -1.92 11.12 6.76
N TYR A 105 -0.73 11.70 6.98
CA TYR A 105 0.52 10.92 7.11
C TYR A 105 0.66 10.21 8.46
N SER A 106 0.02 10.69 9.53
CA SER A 106 0.08 10.06 10.86
C SER A 106 -1.03 9.04 11.07
N SER A 107 -2.26 9.31 10.63
CA SER A 107 -3.43 8.45 10.81
C SER A 107 -3.38 7.20 9.93
N MET A 108 -2.77 7.28 8.73
CA MET A 108 -2.55 6.10 7.88
C MET A 108 -1.46 5.15 8.44
N LYS A 109 -0.72 5.57 9.47
CA LYS A 109 0.15 4.68 10.26
C LYS A 109 -0.54 4.07 11.48
N GLU A 110 -1.64 4.65 11.97
CA GLU A 110 -2.24 4.25 13.24
C GLU A 110 -3.42 3.27 13.12
N SER A 111 -4.21 3.28 12.04
CA SER A 111 -5.41 2.42 11.98
C SER A 111 -5.19 1.01 11.41
N ASP A 112 -4.01 0.71 10.86
CA ASP A 112 -3.76 -0.59 10.19
C ASP A 112 -2.48 -1.30 10.67
N SER A 113 -1.81 -0.75 11.69
CA SER A 113 -0.49 -1.26 12.11
C SER A 113 -0.59 -2.55 12.90
N GLY A 114 -1.58 -2.78 13.76
CA GLY A 114 -1.60 -3.99 14.62
C GLY A 114 -1.72 -5.31 13.86
N ALA A 115 -2.74 -5.46 13.01
CA ALA A 115 -3.03 -6.73 12.34
C ALA A 115 -2.05 -7.04 11.21
N TYR A 116 -1.62 -6.04 10.44
CA TYR A 116 -0.60 -6.26 9.41
C TYR A 116 0.79 -6.43 10.00
N GLN A 117 1.12 -5.76 11.11
CA GLN A 117 2.42 -5.95 11.74
C GLN A 117 2.56 -7.35 12.33
N GLU A 118 1.54 -7.89 13.01
CA GLU A 118 1.58 -9.29 13.50
C GLU A 118 1.70 -10.29 12.34
N VAL A 119 0.93 -10.11 11.26
CA VAL A 119 1.00 -11.00 10.09
C VAL A 119 2.34 -10.88 9.35
N ILE A 120 2.90 -9.68 9.23
CA ILE A 120 4.20 -9.44 8.59
C ILE A 120 5.33 -9.97 9.49
N GLU A 121 5.27 -9.76 10.80
CA GLU A 121 6.20 -10.31 11.79
C GLU A 121 6.18 -11.84 11.73
N ASP A 122 5.01 -12.48 11.72
CA ASP A 122 4.87 -13.92 11.56
C ASP A 122 5.51 -14.40 10.23
N ILE A 123 5.19 -13.75 9.11
CA ILE A 123 5.75 -14.13 7.80
C ILE A 123 7.27 -13.99 7.77
N ILE A 124 7.83 -12.95 8.40
CA ILE A 124 9.27 -12.72 8.49
C ILE A 124 9.92 -13.77 9.41
N ASP A 125 9.31 -14.10 10.55
CA ASP A 125 9.82 -15.07 11.50
C ASP A 125 9.87 -16.50 10.92
N TYR A 126 8.93 -16.85 10.05
CA TYR A 126 8.94 -18.15 9.35
C TYR A 126 9.76 -18.18 8.05
N ALA A 127 10.36 -17.05 7.64
CA ALA A 127 11.16 -17.00 6.42
C ALA A 127 12.41 -17.89 6.55
N LYS A 128 12.44 -18.99 5.79
CA LYS A 128 13.58 -19.91 5.78
C LYS A 128 14.75 -19.30 5.02
N ILE A 129 15.75 -18.79 5.73
CA ILE A 129 16.97 -18.24 5.15
C ILE A 129 18.08 -19.32 5.19
N PRO A 130 18.78 -19.57 4.07
CA PRO A 130 19.88 -20.54 4.05
C PRO A 130 21.05 -20.04 4.91
N VAL A 131 21.52 -20.89 5.81
CA VAL A 131 22.71 -20.65 6.64
C VAL A 131 23.88 -21.47 6.09
N LYS A 132 25.02 -20.82 5.87
CA LYS A 132 26.22 -21.46 5.31
C LYS A 132 27.44 -21.10 6.15
N ALA A 133 28.22 -22.09 6.57
CA ALA A 133 29.53 -21.89 7.17
C ALA A 133 30.61 -22.05 6.10
N MET A 134 31.43 -21.02 5.88
CA MET A 134 32.51 -21.07 4.90
C MET A 134 33.75 -21.65 5.57
N LEU A 135 34.14 -22.86 5.14
CA LEU A 135 35.31 -23.57 5.67
C LEU A 135 36.64 -22.88 5.35
N GLY A 136 36.68 -22.12 4.25
CA GLY A 136 37.90 -21.48 3.75
C GLY A 136 37.79 -21.11 2.28
N ARG A 137 38.80 -20.41 1.78
CA ARG A 137 38.96 -20.09 0.37
C ARG A 137 40.23 -20.74 -0.16
N SER A 138 40.25 -20.98 -1.47
CA SER A 138 41.43 -21.45 -2.17
C SER A 138 41.48 -20.80 -3.54
N SER A 139 42.68 -20.48 -3.98
CA SER A 139 42.93 -19.97 -5.33
C SER A 139 43.63 -21.06 -6.11
N ILE A 140 42.97 -21.58 -7.15
CA ILE A 140 43.49 -22.61 -8.04
C ILE A 140 43.56 -22.06 -9.47
N SER A 141 44.53 -22.53 -10.26
CA SER A 141 44.59 -22.14 -11.67
C SER A 141 43.44 -22.80 -12.44
N VAL A 142 43.00 -22.18 -13.55
CA VAL A 142 41.95 -22.74 -14.40
C VAL A 142 42.35 -24.12 -14.95
N ASN A 143 43.64 -24.31 -15.26
CA ASN A 143 44.16 -25.57 -15.75
C ASN A 143 44.08 -26.67 -14.68
N ASP A 144 44.39 -26.36 -13.42
CA ASP A 144 44.28 -27.33 -12.33
C ASP A 144 42.81 -27.66 -12.05
N TYR A 145 41.92 -26.67 -12.08
CA TYR A 145 40.48 -26.87 -11.88
C TYR A 145 39.87 -27.85 -12.89
N ILE A 146 40.25 -27.76 -14.18
CA ILE A 146 39.77 -28.65 -15.23
C ILE A 146 40.26 -30.10 -15.03
N ASN A 147 41.45 -30.26 -14.44
CA ASN A 147 42.11 -31.55 -14.29
C ASN A 147 41.89 -32.20 -12.90
N ILE A 148 41.09 -31.61 -12.01
CA ILE A 148 40.79 -32.18 -10.67
C ILE A 148 40.19 -33.60 -10.81
N GLN A 149 40.74 -34.54 -10.05
CA GLN A 149 40.28 -35.93 -9.94
C GLN A 149 39.88 -36.28 -8.51
N ILE A 150 39.12 -37.38 -8.37
CA ILE A 150 38.79 -37.95 -7.06
C ILE A 150 40.09 -38.37 -6.37
N GLY A 151 40.36 -37.77 -5.21
CA GLY A 151 41.59 -37.99 -4.43
C GLY A 151 42.50 -36.77 -4.34
N ASP A 152 42.26 -35.74 -5.16
CA ASP A 152 43.04 -34.51 -5.10
C ASP A 152 42.73 -33.68 -3.85
N ILE A 153 43.77 -33.05 -3.29
CA ILE A 153 43.69 -32.28 -2.04
C ILE A 153 43.65 -30.79 -2.38
N ILE A 154 42.51 -30.15 -2.09
CA ILE A 154 42.37 -28.69 -2.20
C ILE A 154 42.79 -28.07 -0.87
N LYS A 155 43.92 -27.37 -0.88
CA LYS A 155 44.39 -26.65 0.30
C LYS A 155 43.59 -25.36 0.48
N LEU A 156 42.96 -25.22 1.65
CA LEU A 156 42.29 -24.00 2.07
C LEU A 156 43.29 -23.04 2.74
N ASP A 157 42.94 -21.76 2.78
CA ASP A 157 43.69 -20.67 3.44
C ASP A 157 43.51 -20.59 4.96
N THR A 158 42.63 -21.42 5.51
CA THR A 158 42.16 -21.43 6.89
C THR A 158 42.61 -22.70 7.61
N LYS A 159 42.99 -22.57 8.88
CA LYS A 159 43.40 -23.69 9.73
C LYS A 159 42.21 -24.25 10.51
N VAL A 160 42.37 -25.48 11.01
CA VAL A 160 41.34 -26.19 11.80
C VAL A 160 40.90 -25.43 13.06
N ASN A 161 41.79 -24.61 13.63
CA ASN A 161 41.52 -23.83 14.84
C ASN A 161 41.10 -22.38 14.55
N ASP A 162 41.07 -21.98 13.28
CA ASP A 162 40.67 -20.62 12.92
C ASP A 162 39.14 -20.50 12.96
N GLU A 163 38.65 -19.30 13.27
CA GLU A 163 37.22 -19.04 13.22
C GLU A 163 36.72 -19.01 11.77
N LEU A 164 35.63 -19.70 11.52
CA LEU A 164 34.91 -19.73 10.26
C LEU A 164 33.90 -18.60 10.19
N GLU A 165 33.68 -18.11 8.98
CA GLU A 165 32.65 -17.12 8.70
C GLU A 165 31.32 -17.82 8.42
N VAL A 166 30.27 -17.44 9.16
CA VAL A 166 28.91 -17.97 8.96
C VAL A 166 28.04 -16.89 8.35
N TYR A 167 27.43 -17.25 7.23
CA TYR A 167 26.56 -16.42 6.43
C TYR A 167 25.11 -16.84 6.62
N VAL A 168 24.24 -15.85 6.82
CA VAL A 168 22.78 -15.99 6.76
C VAL A 168 22.36 -15.31 5.46
N GLY A 169 21.96 -16.11 4.46
CA GLY A 169 21.83 -15.63 3.09
C GLY A 169 23.19 -15.21 2.52
N ASN A 170 23.35 -13.92 2.22
CA ASN A 170 24.59 -13.33 1.72
C ASN A 170 25.31 -12.45 2.75
N ILE A 171 24.79 -12.34 3.98
CA ILE A 171 25.32 -11.45 5.01
C ILE A 171 26.10 -12.27 6.03
N LYS A 172 27.35 -11.86 6.30
CA LYS A 172 28.17 -12.44 7.37
C LYS A 172 27.59 -12.00 8.72
N LYS A 173 27.05 -12.95 9.50
CA LYS A 173 26.41 -12.64 10.78
C LYS A 173 27.09 -13.29 11.99
N PHE A 174 27.88 -14.34 11.82
CA PHE A 174 28.57 -14.99 12.95
C PHE A 174 29.99 -15.37 12.60
N THR A 175 30.83 -15.49 13.63
CA THR A 175 32.04 -16.31 13.58
C THR A 175 31.81 -17.58 14.41
N ALA A 176 32.38 -18.69 13.97
CA ALA A 176 32.16 -19.99 14.60
C ALA A 176 33.38 -20.90 14.46
N LEU A 177 33.60 -21.78 15.43
CA LEU A 177 34.64 -22.81 15.33
C LEU A 177 34.06 -24.10 14.74
N PRO A 178 34.79 -24.79 13.85
CA PRO A 178 34.36 -26.08 13.32
C PRO A 178 34.34 -27.13 14.43
N GLY A 179 33.39 -28.05 14.36
CA GLY A 179 33.28 -29.15 15.29
C GLY A 179 32.37 -30.26 14.76
N ALA A 180 32.01 -31.17 15.65
CA ALA A 180 31.05 -32.21 15.38
C ALA A 180 30.12 -32.33 16.58
N THR A 181 28.87 -32.67 16.33
CA THR A 181 27.90 -33.00 17.38
C THR A 181 27.26 -34.32 17.01
N SER A 182 27.44 -35.32 17.86
CA SER A 182 27.13 -36.72 17.55
C SER A 182 27.83 -37.15 16.23
N ASP A 183 27.08 -37.61 15.23
CA ASP A 183 27.60 -38.06 13.93
C ASP A 183 27.54 -36.99 12.83
N SER A 184 27.19 -35.74 13.17
CA SER A 184 27.04 -34.66 12.20
C SER A 184 28.10 -33.58 12.37
N TYR A 185 28.59 -33.05 11.25
CA TYR A 185 29.40 -31.83 11.23
C TYR A 185 28.60 -30.67 11.82
N ALA A 186 29.23 -29.90 12.70
CA ALA A 186 28.61 -28.79 13.39
C ALA A 186 29.57 -27.60 13.45
N VAL A 187 29.03 -26.41 13.69
CA VAL A 187 29.83 -25.22 13.98
C VAL A 187 29.36 -24.63 15.30
N ARG A 188 30.30 -24.29 16.18
CA ARG A 188 30.01 -23.63 17.45
C ARG A 188 30.19 -22.13 17.29
N VAL A 189 29.09 -21.38 17.36
CA VAL A 189 29.12 -19.92 17.30
C VAL A 189 29.98 -19.36 18.44
N THR A 190 30.96 -18.55 18.08
CA THR A 190 31.86 -17.87 19.04
C THR A 190 31.50 -16.39 19.18
N SER A 191 31.13 -15.72 18.09
CA SER A 191 30.72 -14.32 18.12
C SER A 191 29.55 -14.01 17.19
N VAL A 192 28.79 -12.97 17.55
CA VAL A 192 27.70 -12.41 16.74
C VAL A 192 28.15 -11.07 16.18
N ILE A 193 28.15 -10.95 14.86
CA ILE A 193 28.50 -9.72 14.15
C ILE A 193 27.21 -8.91 13.99
N ARG A 194 27.16 -7.77 14.67
CA ARG A 194 26.10 -6.77 14.50
C ARG A 194 26.62 -5.73 13.50
N GLU A 195 25.81 -5.41 12.50
CA GLU A 195 26.08 -4.20 11.71
C GLU A 195 25.84 -3.00 12.62
N GLU A 196 26.85 -2.14 12.77
CA GLU A 196 26.66 -0.81 13.37
C GLU A 196 25.65 -0.04 12.50
N GLN A 197 24.69 0.61 13.17
CA GLN A 197 23.64 1.43 12.55
C GLN A 197 24.19 2.61 11.77
#